data_AF-A0A964ZGX5-F1
#
_entry.id   AF-A0A964ZGX5-F1
#
_cell.length_a   1.000
_cell.length_b   1.000
_cell.length_c   1.000
_cell.angle_alpha   90.00
_cell.angle_beta   90.00
_cell.angle_gamma   90.00
#
_symmetry.space_group_name_H-M   'P 1'
#
loop_
_entity.id
_entity.type
_entity.pdbx_description
1 polymer ?
#
loop_
_entity_poly.entity_id
_entity_poly.type
_entity_poly.pdbx_seq_one_letter_code
_entity_poly.pdbx_strand_id
1 'polypeptide(L)'
;MALTTPDWLSLRGGELKPGPDGCSASVYFAGQLQYVLLGVPAKGKHACRISETINGRRIESGSVYDTALAALNGGLKDLRDHLGW
;
A
#
# COMPACT_ATOMS: atom_id res chain seq x y z
N MET A 1 -5.46 12.65 -9.22
CA MET A 1 -6.26 11.80 -8.29
C MET A 1 -5.34 11.37 -7.18
N ALA A 2 -5.62 11.75 -5.94
CA ALA A 2 -4.74 11.47 -4.80
C ALA A 2 -5.08 10.11 -4.18
N LEU A 3 -4.06 9.40 -3.69
CA LEU A 3 -4.27 8.23 -2.84
C LEU A 3 -4.77 8.73 -1.48
N THR A 4 -5.99 8.36 -1.11
CA THR A 4 -6.64 8.80 0.13
C THR A 4 -6.71 7.65 1.12
N THR A 5 -6.76 7.97 2.41
CA THR A 5 -6.94 6.98 3.47
C THR A 5 -8.30 6.31 3.30
N PRO A 6 -8.36 4.98 3.08
CA PRO A 6 -9.62 4.27 2.97
C PRO A 6 -10.37 4.27 4.31
N ASP A 7 -11.71 4.27 4.28
CA ASP A 7 -12.54 4.28 5.48
C ASP A 7 -12.21 3.12 6.43
N TRP A 8 -11.99 1.92 5.89
CA TRP A 8 -11.63 0.73 6.69
C TRP A 8 -10.32 0.91 7.45
N LEU A 9 -9.37 1.67 6.89
CA LEU A 9 -8.09 1.95 7.52
C LEU A 9 -8.28 2.98 8.63
N SER A 10 -9.02 4.05 8.35
CA SER A 10 -9.38 5.07 9.34
C SER A 10 -10.18 4.53 10.52
N LEU A 11 -11.14 3.61 10.28
CA LEU A 11 -11.94 2.96 11.33
C LEU A 11 -11.08 2.16 12.33
N ARG A 12 -9.87 1.77 11.94
CA ARG A 12 -8.91 1.02 12.77
C ARG A 12 -7.79 1.92 13.33
N GLY A 13 -7.95 3.24 13.26
CA GLY A 13 -6.91 4.19 13.67
C GLY A 13 -5.68 4.18 12.77
N GLY A 14 -5.86 3.72 11.53
CA GLY A 14 -4.84 3.73 10.49
C GLY A 14 -4.92 4.99 9.63
N GLU A 15 -3.77 5.41 9.12
CA GLU A 15 -3.63 6.56 8.24
C GLU A 15 -2.79 6.18 7.03
N LEU A 16 -3.17 6.68 5.86
CA LEU A 16 -2.41 6.54 4.64
C LEU A 16 -1.75 7.86 4.29
N LYS A 17 -0.44 7.85 4.11
CA LYS A 17 0.34 8.99 3.66
C LYS A 17 0.95 8.69 2.29
N PRO A 18 0.43 9.26 1.19
CA PRO A 18 1.09 9.13 -0.11
C PRO A 18 2.47 9.80 -0.08
N GLY A 19 3.43 9.17 -0.74
CA GLY A 19 4.76 9.75 -0.94
C GLY A 19 4.76 10.84 -2.03
N PRO A 20 5.79 11.71 -2.04
CA PRO A 20 5.89 12.80 -2.99
C PRO A 20 6.07 12.32 -4.44
N ASP A 21 6.60 11.11 -4.64
CA ASP A 21 6.85 10.52 -5.96
C ASP A 21 5.58 9.98 -6.64
N GLY A 22 4.45 9.95 -5.93
CA GLY A 22 3.18 9.39 -6.43
C GLY A 22 3.18 7.88 -6.68
N CYS A 23 4.31 7.21 -6.48
CA CYS A 23 4.49 5.77 -6.64
C CYS A 23 4.69 5.04 -5.30
N SER A 24 4.71 5.76 -4.19
CA SER A 24 4.90 5.20 -2.85
C SER A 24 3.77 5.66 -1.93
N ALA A 25 3.45 4.86 -0.93
CA ALA A 25 2.54 5.23 0.14
C ALA A 25 2.94 4.54 1.45
N SER A 26 2.78 5.25 2.55
CA SER A 26 3.12 4.78 3.88
C SER A 26 1.85 4.62 4.69
N VAL A 27 1.68 3.45 5.31
CA VAL A 27 0.56 3.14 6.19
C VAL A 27 1.04 3.24 7.62
N TYR A 28 0.36 4.09 8.37
CA TYR A 28 0.58 4.31 9.78
C TYR A 28 -0.56 3.70 10.57
N PHE A 29 -0.26 3.13 11.75
CA PHE A 29 -1.25 2.83 12.77
C PHE A 29 -0.87 3.55 14.05
N ALA A 30 -1.81 4.28 14.64
CA ALA A 30 -1.57 5.09 15.85
C ALA A 30 -0.31 5.99 15.73
N GLY A 31 -0.10 6.60 14.55
CA GLY A 31 1.05 7.47 14.28
C GLY A 31 2.38 6.76 14.03
N GLN A 32 2.45 5.43 14.10
CA GLN A 32 3.66 4.65 13.83
C GLN A 32 3.63 4.07 12.42
N LEU A 33 4.75 4.18 11.69
CA LEU A 33 4.89 3.59 10.35
C LEU A 33 4.95 2.07 10.47
N GLN A 34 4.03 1.38 9.80
CA GLN A 34 3.83 -0.07 9.92
C GLN A 34 4.04 -0.79 8.58
N TYR A 35 3.55 -0.17 7.50
CA TYR A 35 3.71 -0.73 6.15
C TYR A 35 4.09 0.37 5.16
N VAL A 36 4.86 -0.03 4.15
CA VAL A 36 5.20 0.81 3.00
C VAL A 36 4.76 0.08 1.74
N LEU A 37 3.93 0.75 0.94
CA LEU A 37 3.51 0.33 -0.37
C LEU A 37 4.36 1.06 -1.41
N LEU A 38 4.88 0.31 -2.37
CA LEU A 38 5.67 0.82 -3.46
C LEU A 38 5.15 0.25 -4.78
N GLY A 39 4.65 1.11 -5.66
CA GLY A 39 4.39 0.81 -7.05
C GLY A 39 5.71 0.59 -7.77
N VAL A 40 5.99 -0.65 -8.17
CA VAL A 40 7.20 -1.03 -8.90
C VAL A 40 6.84 -1.46 -10.31
N PRO A 41 7.68 -1.18 -11.32
CA PRO A 41 7.46 -1.70 -12.67
C PRO A 41 7.59 -3.22 -12.68
N ALA A 42 6.64 -3.91 -13.33
CA ALA A 42 6.60 -5.35 -13.46
C ALA A 42 6.06 -5.75 -14.85
N LYS A 43 6.93 -6.32 -15.71
CA LYS A 43 6.58 -6.82 -17.06
C LYS A 43 5.80 -5.80 -17.93
N GLY A 44 6.23 -4.54 -17.96
CA GLY A 44 5.57 -3.48 -18.72
C GLY A 44 4.28 -2.93 -18.08
N LYS A 45 3.94 -3.41 -16.88
CA LYS A 45 2.86 -2.93 -16.01
C LYS A 45 3.46 -2.45 -14.69
N HIS A 46 2.61 -2.22 -13.69
CA HIS A 46 2.97 -1.84 -12.34
C HIS A 46 2.45 -2.88 -11.34
N ALA A 47 3.30 -3.33 -10.43
CA ALA A 47 2.91 -4.18 -9.30
C ALA A 47 3.02 -3.39 -8.00
N CYS A 48 2.30 -3.81 -6.96
CA CYS A 48 2.49 -3.26 -5.63
C CYS A 48 3.43 -4.13 -4.81
N ARG A 49 4.47 -3.53 -4.26
CA ARG A 49 5.30 -4.14 -3.24
C ARG A 49 4.88 -3.59 -1.89
N ILE A 50 4.38 -4.45 -1.02
CA ILE A 50 4.02 -4.10 0.35
C ILE A 50 5.14 -4.63 1.26
N SER A 51 5.73 -3.75 2.06
CA SER A 51 6.81 -4.10 3.01
C SER A 51 6.41 -3.70 4.42
N GLU A 52 6.47 -4.65 5.35
CA GLU A 52 6.34 -4.42 6.79
C GLU A 52 7.61 -3.74 7.31
N THR A 53 7.45 -2.63 8.03
CA THR A 53 8.60 -1.88 8.57
C THR A 53 9.15 -2.47 9.85
N ILE A 54 8.32 -3.17 10.64
CA ILE A 54 8.75 -3.76 11.91
C ILE A 54 9.71 -4.93 11.68
N ASN A 55 9.39 -5.83 10.75
CA ASN A 55 10.14 -7.07 10.53
C ASN A 55 10.78 -7.18 9.14
N GLY A 56 10.59 -6.18 8.27
CA GLY A 56 11.09 -6.21 6.89
C GLY A 56 10.40 -7.23 5.98
N ARG A 57 9.34 -7.89 6.46
CA ARG A 57 8.62 -8.92 5.71
C ARG A 57 7.88 -8.29 4.54
N ARG A 58 7.94 -8.96 3.39
CA ARG A 58 7.21 -8.55 2.19
C ARG A 58 5.89 -9.32 2.13
N ILE A 59 4.80 -8.59 1.94
CA ILE A 59 3.52 -9.20 1.57
C ILE A 59 3.49 -9.27 0.05
N GLU A 60 3.38 -10.48 -0.47
CA GLU A 60 3.31 -10.71 -1.90
C GLU A 60 1.93 -10.33 -2.42
N SER A 61 1.89 -9.32 -3.27
CA SER A 61 0.73 -9.03 -4.13
C SER A 61 1.04 -9.58 -5.52
N GLY A 62 0.21 -10.50 -5.99
CA GLY A 62 0.36 -11.13 -7.31
C GLY A 62 -0.23 -10.32 -8.46
N SER A 63 -0.87 -9.18 -8.17
CA SER A 63 -1.62 -8.41 -9.14
C SER A 63 -0.75 -7.37 -9.86
N VAL A 64 -0.96 -7.23 -11.18
CA VAL A 64 -0.33 -6.22 -12.02
C VAL A 64 -1.37 -5.28 -12.61
N TYR A 65 -1.03 -4.00 -12.68
CA TYR A 65 -1.93 -2.90 -13.00
C TYR A 65 -1.31 -1.98 -14.05
N ASP A 66 -2.14 -1.27 -14.82
CA ASP A 66 -1.67 -0.38 -15.88
C ASP A 66 -0.95 0.87 -15.33
N THR A 67 -1.30 1.33 -14.12
CA THR A 67 -0.69 2.52 -13.50
C THR A 67 -0.16 2.24 -12.09
N ALA A 68 0.84 3.01 -11.66
CA ALA A 68 1.38 2.93 -10.30
C ALA A 68 0.31 3.19 -9.22
N LEU A 69 -0.61 4.13 -9.47
CA LEU A 69 -1.70 4.44 -8.54
C LEU A 69 -2.71 3.29 -8.44
N ALA A 70 -3.03 2.63 -9.56
CA ALA A 70 -3.87 1.43 -9.54
C ALA A 70 -3.17 0.29 -8.77
N ALA A 71 -1.85 0.15 -8.92
CA ALA A 71 -1.06 -0.77 -8.12
C ALA A 71 -1.11 -0.47 -6.63
N LEU A 72 -0.97 0.80 -6.21
CA LEU A 72 -1.07 1.18 -4.80
C LEU A 72 -2.46 0.87 -4.22
N ASN A 73 -3.54 1.15 -4.95
CA ASN A 73 -4.90 0.78 -4.51
C ASN A 73 -5.09 -0.73 -4.43
N GLY A 74 -4.54 -1.47 -5.39
CA GLY A 74 -4.48 -2.93 -5.36
C GLY A 74 -3.78 -3.45 -4.12
N GLY A 75 -2.58 -2.95 -3.85
CA GLY A 75 -1.81 -3.33 -2.67
C GLY A 75 -2.49 -2.96 -1.34
N LEU A 76 -3.28 -1.88 -1.28
CA LEU A 76 -4.09 -1.58 -0.11
C LEU A 76 -5.17 -2.64 0.13
N LYS A 77 -5.77 -3.17 -0.95
CA LYS A 77 -6.73 -4.27 -0.86
C LYS A 77 -6.05 -5.56 -0.41
N ASP A 78 -4.88 -5.89 -0.96
CA ASP A 78 -4.10 -7.06 -0.53
C ASP A 78 -3.65 -6.94 0.93
N LEU A 79 -3.24 -5.73 1.37
CA LEU A 79 -2.91 -5.46 2.76
C LEU A 79 -4.13 -5.68 3.68
N ARG A 80 -5.30 -5.18 3.27
CA ARG A 80 -6.54 -5.37 4.02
C ARG A 80 -6.88 -6.86 4.20
N ASP A 81 -6.78 -7.63 3.11
CA ASP A 81 -7.00 -9.08 3.13
C ASP A 81 -5.99 -9.79 4.05
N HIS A 82 -4.70 -9.40 3.96
CA HIS A 82 -3.64 -9.92 4.83
C HIS A 82 -3.88 -9.64 6.32
N LEU A 83 -4.46 -8.49 6.65
CA LEU A 83 -4.82 -8.11 8.03
C LEU A 83 -6.14 -8.76 8.50
N GLY A 84 -6.89 -9.39 7.59
CA GLY A 84 -8.18 -10.05 7.88
C GLY A 84 -9.34 -9.08 8.09
N TRP A 85 -9.36 -7.93 7.40
CA TRP A 85 -10.32 -6.83 7.60
C TRP A 85 -11.32 -6.64 6.45
#